data_AF-A0A5E4HXM5-F1
#
_entry.id   AF-A0A5E4HXM5-F1
#
_cell.length_a   1.000
_cell.length_b   1.000
_cell.length_c   1.000
_cell.angle_alpha   90.00
_cell.angle_beta   90.00
_cell.angle_gamma   90.00
#
_symmetry.space_group_name_H-M   'P 1'
#
loop_
_entity.id
_entity.type
_entity.pdbx_description
1 polymer ?
#
loop_
_entity_poly.entity_id
_entity_poly.type
_entity_poly.pdbx_seq_one_letter_code
_entity_poly.pdbx_strand_id
1 'polypeptide(L)'
;MRGQASMEWLMLGLLALTLLLVAAGAVMRMQGAQAGLAERRVLQLQVQEMAYYANSICVLGEGNAQALDLAPMEFMLSYNGSGHELVMAGKGGGAQTARVACPVNVEKAGGWGTRAYLYYEPQNGRAGVRVSDRPQP
;
A
#
# COMPACT_ATOMS: atom_id res chain seq x y z
N MET A 1 2.34 -9.60 63.83
CA MET A 1 1.81 -8.55 62.92
C MET A 1 2.67 -8.28 61.68
N ARG A 2 3.96 -8.68 61.62
CA ARG A 2 4.82 -8.45 60.41
C ARG A 2 4.53 -9.34 59.20
N GLY A 3 3.95 -10.53 59.37
CA GLY A 3 3.62 -11.45 58.26
C GLY A 3 2.34 -11.13 57.48
N GLN A 4 1.48 -10.26 58.02
CA GLN A 4 0.24 -9.86 57.36
C GLN A 4 0.48 -8.76 56.31
N ALA A 5 1.38 -7.82 56.63
CA ALA A 5 1.84 -6.81 55.67
C ALA A 5 2.53 -7.44 54.44
N SER A 6 3.33 -8.50 54.61
CA SER A 6 3.98 -9.16 53.46
C SER A 6 3.00 -9.85 52.50
N MET A 7 1.83 -10.30 52.99
CA MET A 7 0.80 -10.91 52.14
C MET A 7 0.07 -9.87 51.28
N GLU A 8 -0.24 -8.71 51.84
CA GLU A 8 -0.91 -7.62 51.12
C GLU A 8 -0.02 -7.06 50.01
N TRP A 9 1.28 -6.89 50.28
CA TRP A 9 2.25 -6.48 49.27
C TRP A 9 2.42 -7.50 48.14
N LEU A 10 2.36 -8.80 48.46
CA LEU A 10 2.35 -9.87 47.45
C LEU A 10 1.10 -9.81 46.58
N MET A 11 -0.08 -9.62 47.17
CA MET A 11 -1.34 -9.52 46.39
C MET A 11 -1.37 -8.26 45.52
N LEU A 12 -0.89 -7.12 46.02
CA LEU A 12 -0.77 -5.89 45.23
C LEU A 12 0.23 -6.05 44.09
N GLY A 13 1.37 -6.70 44.33
CA GLY A 13 2.35 -7.02 43.28
C GLY A 13 1.77 -7.94 42.21
N LEU A 14 0.99 -8.94 42.60
CA LEU A 14 0.36 -9.89 41.68
C LEU A 14 -0.74 -9.22 40.84
N LEU A 15 -1.53 -8.31 41.42
CA LEU A 15 -2.49 -7.48 40.70
C LEU A 15 -1.83 -6.52 39.70
N ALA A 16 -0.72 -5.88 40.09
CA ALA A 16 0.03 -5.02 39.18
C ALA A 16 0.62 -5.82 38.01
N LEU A 17 1.11 -7.04 38.27
CA LEU A 17 1.66 -7.93 37.25
C LEU A 17 0.59 -8.38 36.24
N THR A 18 -0.60 -8.75 36.70
CA THR A 18 -1.69 -9.17 35.80
C THR A 18 -2.18 -8.02 34.92
N LEU A 19 -2.30 -6.81 35.49
CA LEU A 19 -2.60 -5.59 34.74
C LEU A 19 -1.55 -5.31 33.66
N LEU A 20 -0.27 -5.47 33.99
CA LEU A 20 0.83 -5.25 33.04
C LEU A 20 0.81 -6.28 31.89
N LEU A 21 0.49 -7.53 32.18
CA LEU A 21 0.33 -8.57 31.16
C LEU A 21 -0.86 -8.30 30.23
N VAL A 22 -2.00 -7.85 30.76
CA VAL A 22 -3.17 -7.47 29.95
C VAL A 22 -2.84 -6.27 29.06
N ALA A 23 -2.15 -5.26 29.60
CA ALA A 23 -1.71 -4.08 28.84
C ALA A 23 -0.74 -4.47 27.70
N ALA A 24 0.25 -5.32 27.99
CA ALA A 24 1.19 -5.81 26.97
C ALA A 24 0.46 -6.58 25.86
N GLY A 25 -0.47 -7.47 26.22
CA GLY A 25 -1.29 -8.20 25.25
C GLY A 25 -2.17 -7.29 24.38
N ALA A 26 -2.71 -6.21 24.95
CA ALA A 26 -3.48 -5.21 24.20
C ALA A 26 -2.60 -4.44 23.19
N VAL A 27 -1.40 -4.01 23.62
CA VAL A 27 -0.45 -3.30 22.75
C VAL A 27 0.01 -4.18 21.58
N MET A 28 0.31 -5.45 21.82
CA MET A 28 0.70 -6.38 20.74
C MET A 28 -0.41 -6.54 19.70
N ARG A 29 -1.68 -6.57 20.11
CA ARG A 29 -2.80 -6.62 19.17
C ARG A 29 -3.00 -5.32 18.40
N MET A 30 -2.77 -4.16 19.03
CA MET A 30 -2.82 -2.86 18.35
C MET A 30 -1.73 -2.73 17.28
N GLN A 31 -0.52 -3.20 17.55
CA GLN A 31 0.58 -3.14 16.58
C GLN A 31 0.24 -3.92 15.29
N GLY A 32 -0.35 -5.11 15.42
CA GLY A 32 -0.82 -5.89 14.26
C GLY A 32 -1.93 -5.18 13.48
N ALA A 33 -2.90 -4.58 14.18
CA ALA A 33 -3.99 -3.83 13.54
C ALA A 33 -3.49 -2.54 12.85
N GLN A 34 -2.52 -1.85 13.44
CA GLN A 34 -1.92 -0.64 12.88
C GLN A 34 -1.07 -0.93 11.64
N ALA A 35 -0.33 -2.05 11.62
CA ALA A 35 0.45 -2.46 10.46
C ALA A 35 -0.43 -2.68 9.22
N GLY A 36 -1.57 -3.38 9.38
CA GLY A 36 -2.52 -3.59 8.28
C GLY A 36 -3.20 -2.30 7.79
N LEU A 37 -3.46 -1.35 8.68
CA LEU A 37 -4.00 -0.04 8.30
C LEU A 37 -2.98 0.84 7.59
N ALA A 38 -1.71 0.81 8.03
CA ALA A 38 -0.62 1.51 7.39
C ALA A 38 -0.42 1.01 5.95
N GLU A 39 -0.40 -0.31 5.74
CA GLU A 39 -0.29 -0.92 4.40
C GLU A 39 -1.41 -0.45 3.46
N ARG A 40 -2.67 -0.49 3.94
CA ARG A 40 -3.82 -0.03 3.14
C ARG A 40 -3.73 1.45 2.77
N ARG A 41 -3.29 2.29 3.70
CA ARG A 41 -3.13 3.73 3.44
C ARG A 41 -2.04 4.01 2.42
N VAL A 42 -0.92 3.29 2.51
CA VAL A 42 0.17 3.40 1.52
C VAL A 42 -0.32 2.98 0.14
N LEU A 43 -0.99 1.83 0.02
CA LEU A 43 -1.59 1.39 -1.26
C LEU A 43 -2.55 2.44 -1.84
N GLN A 44 -3.37 3.05 -0.99
CA GLN A 44 -4.34 4.07 -1.42
C GLN A 44 -3.66 5.33 -1.97
N LEU A 45 -2.60 5.80 -1.30
CA LEU A 45 -1.85 6.95 -1.77
C LEU A 45 -1.10 6.63 -3.07
N GLN A 46 -0.47 5.46 -3.14
CA GLN A 46 0.32 5.05 -4.30
C GLN A 46 -0.54 4.83 -5.55
N VAL A 47 -1.73 4.21 -5.41
CA VAL A 47 -2.65 4.01 -6.55
C VAL A 47 -3.19 5.34 -7.07
N GLN A 48 -3.46 6.31 -6.18
CA GLN A 48 -3.94 7.64 -6.56
C GLN A 48 -2.85 8.45 -7.27
N GLU A 49 -1.61 8.37 -6.77
CA GLU A 49 -0.47 9.04 -7.39
C GLU A 49 -0.16 8.46 -8.78
N MET A 50 -0.17 7.12 -8.92
CA MET A 50 -0.06 6.49 -10.25
C MET A 50 -1.16 6.94 -11.18
N ALA A 51 -2.42 6.99 -10.72
CA ALA A 51 -3.53 7.46 -11.54
C ALA A 51 -3.38 8.93 -11.94
N TYR A 52 -2.86 9.79 -11.05
CA TYR A 52 -2.57 11.18 -11.37
C TYR A 52 -1.53 11.31 -12.50
N TYR A 53 -0.41 10.60 -12.40
CA TYR A 53 0.61 10.62 -13.44
C TYR A 53 0.12 9.98 -14.74
N ALA A 54 -0.62 8.88 -14.66
CA ALA A 54 -1.25 8.28 -15.83
C ALA A 54 -2.19 9.27 -16.52
N ASN A 55 -3.04 9.98 -15.77
CA ASN A 55 -3.92 11.03 -16.31
C ASN A 55 -3.13 12.17 -16.94
N SER A 56 -2.04 12.60 -16.31
CA SER A 56 -1.16 13.64 -16.85
C SER A 56 -0.57 13.22 -18.20
N ILE A 57 0.01 12.03 -18.28
CA ILE A 57 0.54 11.46 -19.53
C ILE A 57 -0.58 11.33 -20.59
N CYS A 58 -1.76 10.92 -20.16
CA CYS A 58 -2.93 10.81 -21.02
C CYS A 58 -3.31 12.10 -21.73
N VAL A 59 -3.25 13.21 -21.00
CA VAL A 59 -3.62 14.55 -21.48
C VAL A 59 -2.48 15.17 -22.29
N LEU A 60 -1.23 14.98 -21.85
CA LEU A 60 -0.06 15.56 -22.49
C LEU A 60 0.34 14.83 -23.78
N GLY A 61 0.04 13.53 -23.90
CA GLY A 61 0.23 12.76 -25.12
C GLY A 61 1.64 12.21 -25.33
N GLU A 62 2.02 12.01 -26.59
CA GLU A 62 3.29 11.41 -27.01
C GLU A 62 4.52 12.14 -26.46
N GLY A 63 5.56 11.37 -26.11
CA GLY A 63 6.81 11.89 -25.55
C GLY A 63 6.79 12.15 -24.04
N ASN A 64 5.65 11.99 -23.38
CA ASN A 64 5.56 12.14 -21.94
C ASN A 64 5.85 10.81 -21.22
N ALA A 65 6.73 10.89 -20.24
CA ALA A 65 7.08 9.80 -19.35
C ALA A 65 7.23 10.33 -17.92
N GLN A 66 6.92 9.50 -16.93
CA GLN A 66 7.10 9.81 -15.52
C GLN A 66 7.68 8.61 -14.80
N ALA A 67 8.67 8.86 -13.95
CA ALA A 67 9.14 7.87 -12.99
C ALA A 67 8.44 8.11 -11.66
N LEU A 68 7.90 7.05 -11.09
CA LEU A 68 7.26 7.07 -9.78
C LEU A 68 8.07 6.21 -8.82
N ASP A 69 8.46 6.80 -7.69
CA ASP A 69 9.03 6.05 -6.58
C ASP A 69 7.90 5.29 -5.86
N LEU A 70 8.12 3.99 -5.69
CA LEU A 70 7.18 3.07 -5.09
C LEU A 70 7.53 2.88 -3.61
N ALA A 71 6.50 2.79 -2.77
CA ALA A 71 6.67 2.39 -1.39
C ALA A 71 7.41 1.03 -1.29
N PRO A 72 8.27 0.83 -0.27
CA PRO A 72 9.06 -0.39 -0.10
C PRO A 72 8.21 -1.55 0.43
N MET A 73 7.21 -1.96 -0.34
CA MET A 73 6.28 -3.03 -0.03
C MET A 73 5.97 -3.87 -1.26
N GLU A 74 5.68 -5.15 -1.05
CA GLU A 74 5.23 -6.03 -2.12
C GLU A 74 3.78 -5.72 -2.46
N PHE A 75 3.53 -5.31 -3.70
CA PHE A 75 2.19 -5.13 -4.24
C PHE A 75 2.07 -5.75 -5.64
N MET A 76 0.82 -5.99 -6.01
CA MET A 76 0.41 -6.37 -7.34
C MET A 76 -0.25 -5.17 -8.02
N LEU A 77 0.06 -4.97 -9.30
CA LEU A 77 -0.60 -4.01 -10.15
C LEU A 77 -1.41 -4.74 -11.21
N SER A 78 -2.65 -4.34 -11.39
CA SER A 78 -3.49 -4.81 -12.48
C SER A 78 -4.39 -3.67 -12.94
N TYR A 79 -5.13 -3.93 -14.02
CA TYR A 79 -6.15 -3.03 -14.52
C TYR A 79 -7.48 -3.78 -14.60
N ASN A 80 -8.60 -3.06 -14.52
CA ASN A 80 -9.92 -3.67 -14.74
C ASN A 80 -10.11 -4.03 -16.23
N GLY A 81 -11.06 -4.91 -16.57
CA GLY A 81 -11.29 -5.32 -17.97
C GLY A 81 -11.59 -4.19 -18.97
N SER A 82 -11.85 -2.96 -18.51
CA SER A 82 -12.03 -1.77 -19.35
C SER A 82 -10.76 -0.94 -19.55
N GLY A 83 -9.67 -1.23 -18.83
CA GLY A 83 -8.41 -0.49 -18.87
C GLY A 83 -8.41 0.85 -18.13
N HIS A 84 -9.57 1.37 -17.72
CA HIS A 84 -9.71 2.70 -17.12
C HIS A 84 -9.63 2.72 -15.59
N GLU A 85 -9.36 1.59 -14.95
CA GLU A 85 -9.11 1.54 -13.50
C GLU A 85 -7.80 0.82 -13.22
N LEU A 86 -6.91 1.51 -12.52
CA LEU A 86 -5.70 0.94 -11.94
C LEU A 86 -6.08 0.27 -10.63
N VAL A 87 -5.61 -0.96 -10.43
CA VAL A 87 -5.81 -1.73 -9.21
C VAL A 87 -4.46 -2.05 -8.61
N MET A 88 -4.27 -1.68 -7.34
CA MET A 88 -3.08 -2.03 -6.58
C MET A 88 -3.47 -2.87 -5.37
N ALA A 89 -2.92 -4.08 -5.26
CA ALA A 89 -3.20 -5.00 -4.17
C ALA A 89 -1.95 -5.35 -3.37
N GLY A 90 -2.02 -5.20 -2.05
CA GLY A 90 -0.96 -5.66 -1.15
C GLY A 90 -1.09 -7.15 -0.82
N LYS A 91 0.00 -7.74 -0.34
CA LYS A 91 0.04 -9.15 0.10
C LYS A 91 -0.94 -9.44 1.26
N GLY A 92 -1.25 -8.43 2.08
CA GLY A 92 -2.22 -8.53 3.18
C GLY A 92 -3.70 -8.63 2.76
N GLY A 93 -4.00 -8.78 1.46
CA GLY A 93 -5.36 -8.99 0.95
C GLY A 93 -6.20 -7.70 0.80
N GLY A 94 -5.57 -6.53 0.89
CA GLY A 94 -6.21 -5.24 0.59
C GLY A 94 -5.94 -4.81 -0.85
N ALA A 95 -6.97 -4.45 -1.60
CA ALA A 95 -6.85 -3.82 -2.92
C ALA A 95 -7.41 -2.40 -2.88
N GLN A 96 -6.72 -1.49 -3.56
CA GLN A 96 -7.15 -0.11 -3.77
C GLN A 96 -7.23 0.13 -5.27
N THR A 97 -8.21 0.93 -5.68
CA THR A 97 -8.44 1.23 -7.10
C THR A 97 -8.49 2.73 -7.34
N ALA A 98 -8.05 3.15 -8.52
CA ALA A 98 -8.15 4.52 -8.96
C ALA A 98 -8.51 4.59 -10.45
N ARG A 99 -9.34 5.57 -10.79
CA ARG A 99 -9.78 5.78 -12.18
C ARG A 99 -8.75 6.58 -12.97
N VAL A 100 -8.58 6.18 -14.23
CA VAL A 100 -7.66 6.78 -15.20
C VAL A 100 -8.41 7.12 -16.48
N ALA A 101 -8.09 8.27 -17.06
CA ALA A 101 -8.75 8.84 -18.23
C ALA A 101 -8.57 8.01 -19.50
N CYS A 102 -7.43 7.33 -19.64
CA CYS A 102 -7.13 6.38 -20.72
C CYS A 102 -6.89 4.98 -20.22
N PRO A 103 -6.95 3.99 -21.13
CA PRO A 103 -6.54 2.63 -20.83
C PRO A 103 -5.09 2.57 -20.34
N VAL A 104 -4.90 1.83 -19.25
CA VAL A 104 -3.59 1.53 -18.67
C VAL A 104 -3.23 0.08 -18.98
N ASN A 105 -2.04 -0.13 -19.51
CA ASN A 105 -1.43 -1.43 -19.69
C ASN A 105 -0.29 -1.61 -18.68
N VAL A 106 -0.32 -2.70 -17.92
CA VAL A 106 0.67 -3.00 -16.88
C VAL A 106 1.52 -4.15 -17.38
N GLU A 107 2.83 -3.95 -17.54
CA GLU A 107 3.74 -4.95 -18.12
C GLU A 107 3.81 -6.23 -17.29
N LYS A 108 3.74 -6.11 -15.95
CA LYS A 108 3.76 -7.26 -15.05
C LYS A 108 2.85 -7.06 -13.85
N ALA A 109 2.21 -8.14 -13.43
CA ALA A 109 1.26 -8.08 -12.32
C ALA A 109 1.93 -7.85 -10.95
N GLY A 110 3.23 -8.11 -10.79
CA GLY A 110 3.91 -8.04 -9.48
C GLY A 110 5.43 -8.06 -9.59
N GLY A 111 6.11 -8.08 -8.44
CA GLY A 111 7.58 -8.05 -8.37
C GLY A 111 8.18 -6.70 -8.74
N TRP A 112 7.45 -5.62 -8.47
CA TRP A 112 7.89 -4.25 -8.69
C TRP A 112 9.07 -3.92 -7.78
N GLY A 113 10.05 -3.19 -8.32
CA GLY A 113 11.15 -2.64 -7.53
C GLY A 113 10.70 -1.41 -6.75
N THR A 114 11.65 -0.56 -6.39
CA THR A 114 11.35 0.74 -5.74
C THR A 114 10.91 1.82 -6.73
N ARG A 115 10.84 1.51 -8.03
CA ARG A 115 10.38 2.44 -9.08
C ARG A 115 9.48 1.77 -10.10
N ALA A 116 8.47 2.52 -10.52
CA ALA A 116 7.68 2.24 -11.71
C ALA A 116 7.87 3.39 -12.69
N TYR A 117 7.78 3.10 -13.97
CA TYR A 117 7.86 4.08 -15.04
C TYR A 117 6.58 4.04 -15.85
N LEU A 118 5.98 5.21 -16.07
CA LEU A 118 4.77 5.38 -16.84
C LEU A 118 5.11 6.08 -18.14
N TYR A 119 4.65 5.53 -19.26
CA TYR A 119 4.90 6.05 -20.61
C TYR A 119 3.59 6.21 -21.36
N TYR A 120 3.55 7.20 -22.25
CA TYR A 120 2.51 7.24 -23.26
C TYR A 120 2.63 6.03 -24.19
N GLU A 121 1.56 5.27 -24.34
CA GLU A 121 1.47 4.15 -25.29
C GLU A 121 0.09 4.19 -25.96
N PRO A 122 0.00 4.49 -27.26
CA PRO A 122 -1.29 4.54 -27.93
C PRO A 122 -1.91 3.13 -28.00
N GLN A 123 -3.15 3.00 -27.55
CA GLN A 123 -3.91 1.74 -27.58
C GLN A 123 -5.13 1.90 -28.48
N ASN A 124 -5.20 1.09 -29.55
CA ASN A 124 -6.31 1.12 -30.52
C ASN A 124 -6.62 2.54 -31.07
N GLY A 125 -5.57 3.33 -31.32
CA GLY A 125 -5.70 4.71 -31.83
C GLY A 125 -6.19 5.73 -30.81
N ARG A 126 -6.18 5.39 -29.51
CA ARG A 126 -6.47 6.31 -28.39
C ARG A 126 -5.23 6.49 -27.53
N ALA A 127 -5.17 7.61 -26.83
CA ALA A 127 -4.18 7.81 -25.77
C ALA A 127 -4.27 6.66 -24.77
N GLY A 128 -3.12 6.14 -24.37
CA GLY A 128 -2.98 5.05 -23.41
C GLY A 128 -1.70 5.23 -22.60
N VAL A 129 -1.63 4.52 -21.48
CA VAL A 129 -0.46 4.58 -20.59
C VAL A 129 0.06 3.17 -20.37
N ARG A 130 1.37 3.00 -20.54
CA ARG A 130 2.06 1.78 -20.16
C ARG A 130 2.80 1.98 -18.85
N VAL A 131 2.65 1.03 -17.94
CA VAL A 131 3.44 0.95 -16.69
C VAL A 131 4.48 -0.15 -16.85
N SER A 132 5.76 0.19 -16.67
CA SER A 132 6.90 -0.72 -16.77
C SER A 132 7.81 -0.60 -15.54
N ASP A 133 8.51 -1.67 -15.21
CA ASP A 133 9.50 -1.70 -14.13
C ASP A 133 10.89 -1.21 -14.57
N ARG A 134 11.04 -0.84 -15.85
CA ARG A 134 12.30 -0.38 -16.43
C ARG A 134 12.17 0.96 -17.15
N PRO A 135 13.25 1.75 -17.19
CA PRO A 135 13.34 2.90 -18.08
C PRO A 135 13.24 2.43 -19.54
N GLN A 136 12.41 3.07 -20.37
CA GLN A 136 12.44 2.90 -21.82
C GLN A 136 13.56 3.78 -22.41
N PRO A 137 14.27 3.28 -23.43
CA PRO A 137 15.33 4.02 -24.11
C PRO A 137 14.82 5.16 -24.99
#